data_AF-A0A5J5CJ56-F1
#
_entry.id   AF-A0A5J5CJ56-F1
#
_cell.length_a   1.000
_cell.length_b   1.000
_cell.length_c   1.000
_cell.angle_alpha   90.00
_cell.angle_beta   90.00
_cell.angle_gamma   90.00
#
_symmetry.space_group_name_H-M   'P 1'
#
loop_
_entity.id
_entity.type
_entity.pdbx_description
1 polymer ?
#
loop_
_entity_poly.entity_id
_entity_poly.type
_entity_poly.pdbx_seq_one_letter_code
_entity_poly.pdbx_strand_id
1 'polypeptide(L)'
;MILVPLDTPGVQLVRPLTVFGQDDAIHGGHFEVHFENVRVPSSNIILGEGRGFEIAQGRLGPGRLHHCMRVVGVAELALELLCQRATSRRTFGKKLYQHEVVAHWIAECRLMIEQTRLLTLHAAHALDTLGSRAARKQIAMIKVAAARMACKVVDCAIQVYGGAGVSGDVPLAQLYSYVRTLRIADGPDEVHLSSIAHFELRDQLKKAEAK
;
A
#
# COMPACT_ATOMS: atom_id res chain seq x y z
N MET A 1 -10.80 19.10 11.27
CA MET A 1 -10.02 19.23 10.01
C MET A 1 -10.29 20.63 9.50
N ILE A 2 -9.31 21.34 8.96
CA ILE A 2 -9.46 22.73 8.51
C ILE A 2 -8.77 22.92 7.18
N LEU A 3 -9.35 23.71 6.29
CA LEU A 3 -8.74 24.07 5.01
C LEU A 3 -7.74 25.22 5.19
N VAL A 4 -6.57 25.08 4.57
CA VAL A 4 -5.53 26.11 4.56
C VAL A 4 -5.02 26.28 3.12
N PRO A 5 -5.29 27.42 2.47
CA PRO A 5 -4.67 27.76 1.18
C PRO A 5 -3.14 27.77 1.29
N LEU A 6 -2.43 27.23 0.29
CA LEU A 6 -0.97 27.08 0.35
C LEU A 6 -0.21 28.42 0.31
N ASP A 7 -0.84 29.46 -0.23
CA ASP A 7 -0.35 30.83 -0.29
C ASP A 7 -0.67 31.65 0.97
N THR A 8 -1.29 31.05 1.99
CA THR A 8 -1.60 31.75 3.24
C THR A 8 -0.30 32.19 3.94
N PRO A 9 -0.16 33.48 4.33
CA PRO A 9 1.00 33.94 5.07
C PRO A 9 1.29 33.09 6.31
N GLY A 10 2.55 32.67 6.45
CA GLY A 10 3.01 31.79 7.53
C GLY A 10 3.06 30.29 7.16
N VAL A 11 2.51 29.88 6.02
CA VAL A 11 2.73 28.54 5.46
C VAL A 11 4.09 28.52 4.79
N GLN A 12 5.00 27.67 5.27
CA GLN A 12 6.38 27.60 4.78
C GLN A 12 6.70 26.19 4.32
N LEU A 13 7.01 26.05 3.02
CA LEU A 13 7.53 24.79 2.47
C LEU A 13 9.02 24.70 2.80
N VAL A 14 9.41 23.74 3.64
CA VAL A 14 10.76 23.72 4.21
C VAL A 14 11.73 22.96 3.32
N ARG A 15 11.42 21.70 3.01
CA ARG A 15 12.29 20.84 2.20
C ARG A 15 11.55 19.61 1.67
N PRO A 16 12.00 19.03 0.55
CA PRO A 16 11.55 17.72 0.10
C PRO A 16 12.10 16.58 0.99
N LEU A 17 11.41 15.45 0.96
CA LEU A 17 11.77 14.20 1.61
C LEU A 17 11.96 13.13 0.54
N THR A 18 13.03 12.33 0.69
CA THR A 18 13.34 11.26 -0.25
C THR A 18 12.95 9.89 0.31
N VAL A 19 12.50 8.98 -0.55
CA VAL A 19 12.27 7.56 -0.25
C VAL A 19 13.31 6.74 -1.00
N PHE A 20 14.21 6.06 -0.28
CA PHE A 20 15.35 5.36 -0.87
C PHE A 20 16.18 6.24 -1.84
N GLY A 21 16.30 7.54 -1.53
CA GLY A 21 16.99 8.52 -2.37
C GLY A 21 16.18 9.05 -3.57
N GLN A 22 14.95 8.59 -3.78
CA GLN A 22 14.05 9.10 -4.82
C GLN A 22 13.18 10.24 -4.27
N ASP A 23 13.01 11.31 -5.05
CA ASP A 23 12.24 12.51 -4.67
C ASP A 23 10.75 12.46 -5.05
N ASP A 24 10.36 11.47 -5.87
CA ASP A 24 9.00 11.28 -6.39
C ASP A 24 8.44 12.50 -7.14
N ALA A 25 9.32 13.23 -7.85
CA ALA A 25 8.99 14.49 -8.52
C ALA A 25 7.80 14.40 -9.51
N ILE A 26 7.59 13.25 -10.15
CA ILE A 26 6.47 13.04 -11.09
C ILE A 26 5.08 13.18 -10.42
N HIS A 27 4.99 12.90 -9.12
CA HIS A 27 3.77 13.07 -8.33
C HIS A 27 3.80 14.36 -7.49
N GLY A 28 4.83 15.18 -7.67
CA GLY A 28 5.07 16.40 -6.90
C GLY A 28 5.94 16.20 -5.66
N GLY A 29 6.23 14.97 -5.24
CA GLY A 29 7.09 14.66 -4.09
C GLY A 29 6.41 14.69 -2.72
N HIS A 30 7.24 14.68 -1.67
CA HIS A 30 6.80 14.70 -0.27
C HIS A 30 7.57 15.78 0.47
N PHE A 31 6.92 16.57 1.33
CA PHE A 31 7.55 17.74 1.94
C PHE A 31 7.31 17.86 3.43
N GLU A 32 8.29 18.48 4.09
CA GLU A 32 8.11 19.10 5.39
C GLU A 32 7.50 20.50 5.19
N VAL A 33 6.42 20.80 5.93
CA VAL A 33 5.71 22.09 5.88
C VAL A 33 5.55 22.61 7.30
N HIS A 34 5.93 23.87 7.53
CA HIS A 34 5.71 24.58 8.79
C HIS A 34 4.48 25.50 8.67
N PHE A 35 3.71 25.58 9.75
CA PHE A 35 2.57 26.49 9.88
C PHE A 35 2.86 27.45 11.03
N GLU A 36 3.45 28.61 10.73
CA GLU A 36 3.86 29.60 11.74
C GLU A 36 2.87 30.78 11.77
N ASN A 37 2.11 30.91 12.86
CA ASN A 37 1.12 31.97 13.06
C ASN A 37 0.10 32.11 11.89
N VAL A 38 -0.20 31.00 11.21
CA VAL A 38 -1.13 30.94 10.07
C VAL A 38 -2.55 31.25 10.53
N ARG A 39 -3.16 32.27 9.93
CA ARG A 39 -4.55 32.66 10.18
C ARG A 39 -5.44 32.29 9.00
N VAL A 40 -6.55 31.61 9.28
CA VAL A 40 -7.58 31.28 8.29
C VAL A 40 -8.98 31.64 8.82
N PRO A 41 -9.97 31.86 7.94
CA PRO A 41 -11.36 32.07 8.37
C PRO A 41 -11.92 30.87 9.15
N SER A 42 -12.78 31.12 10.14
CA SER A 42 -13.46 30.05 10.89
C SER A 42 -14.33 29.16 10.00
N SER A 43 -14.86 29.72 8.90
CA SER A 43 -15.60 28.99 7.86
C SER A 43 -14.78 27.93 7.13
N ASN A 44 -13.45 27.91 7.28
CA ASN A 44 -12.59 26.86 6.71
C ASN A 44 -12.65 25.55 7.50
N ILE A 45 -13.31 25.52 8.67
CA ILE A 45 -13.52 24.29 9.44
C ILE A 45 -14.40 23.35 8.63
N ILE A 46 -13.92 22.12 8.42
CA ILE A 46 -14.68 21.07 7.75
C ILE A 46 -15.51 20.36 8.83
N LEU A 47 -16.83 20.30 8.60
CA LEU A 47 -17.85 19.66 9.44
C LEU A 47 -18.08 20.30 10.81
N GLY A 48 -17.04 20.45 11.64
CA GLY A 48 -17.13 21.06 12.97
C GLY A 48 -15.95 20.72 13.88
N GLU A 49 -15.84 21.46 14.99
CA GLU A 49 -14.82 21.23 16.01
C GLU A 49 -14.96 19.83 16.64
N GLY A 50 -13.83 19.23 17.02
CA GLY A 50 -13.79 17.86 17.58
C GLY A 50 -14.00 16.72 16.59
N ARG A 51 -14.43 16.99 15.34
CA ARG A 51 -14.76 15.95 14.34
C ARG A 51 -13.57 15.47 13.48
N GLY A 52 -12.33 15.82 13.86
CA GLY A 52 -11.13 15.57 13.05
C GLY A 52 -10.87 14.08 12.74
N PHE A 53 -10.98 13.21 13.75
CA PHE A 53 -10.73 11.79 13.56
C PHE A 53 -11.78 11.10 12.67
N GLU A 54 -13.04 11.54 12.77
CA GLU A 54 -14.11 11.02 11.92
C GLU A 54 -13.87 11.32 10.45
N ILE A 55 -13.51 12.57 10.13
CA ILE A 55 -13.17 12.99 8.77
C ILE A 55 -11.96 12.19 8.26
N ALA A 56 -10.93 12.03 9.11
CA ALA A 56 -9.76 11.25 8.77
C ALA A 56 -10.10 9.78 8.46
N GLN A 57 -10.91 9.11 9.28
CA GLN A 57 -11.33 7.72 9.01
C GLN A 57 -12.23 7.63 7.77
N GLY A 58 -13.11 8.61 7.56
CA GLY A 58 -13.98 8.69 6.38
C GLY A 58 -13.18 8.71 5.07
N ARG A 59 -12.08 9.49 5.02
CA ARG A 59 -11.21 9.55 3.83
C ARG A 59 -10.26 8.35 3.72
N LEU A 60 -9.69 7.89 4.83
CA LEU A 60 -8.63 6.88 4.83
C LEU A 60 -9.15 5.49 4.49
N GLY A 61 -10.42 5.17 4.77
CA GLY A 61 -11.03 3.90 4.38
C GLY A 61 -10.94 3.63 2.87
N PRO A 62 -11.55 4.49 2.02
CA PRO A 62 -11.43 4.40 0.56
C PRO A 62 -9.97 4.52 0.08
N GLY A 63 -9.18 5.42 0.65
CA GLY A 63 -7.77 5.61 0.30
C GLY A 63 -6.95 4.31 0.40
N ARG A 64 -7.08 3.61 1.54
CA ARG A 64 -6.43 2.30 1.76
C ARG A 64 -6.82 1.29 0.70
N LEU A 65 -8.10 1.20 0.37
CA LEU A 65 -8.60 0.23 -0.60
C LEU A 65 -8.11 0.55 -2.03
N HIS A 66 -8.13 1.82 -2.43
CA HIS A 66 -7.58 2.23 -3.73
C HIS A 66 -6.10 1.88 -3.89
N HIS A 67 -5.29 2.07 -2.83
CA HIS A 67 -3.89 1.63 -2.86
C HIS A 67 -3.78 0.12 -3.05
N CYS A 68 -4.57 -0.68 -2.32
CA CYS A 68 -4.57 -2.14 -2.45
C CYS A 68 -4.93 -2.59 -3.88
N MET A 69 -5.94 -1.97 -4.50
CA MET A 69 -6.34 -2.24 -5.88
C MET A 69 -5.20 -1.99 -6.87
N ARG A 70 -4.51 -0.84 -6.77
CA ARG A 70 -3.36 -0.53 -7.65
C ARG A 70 -2.18 -1.47 -7.42
N VAL A 71 -1.94 -1.85 -6.18
CA VAL A 71 -0.82 -2.73 -5.80
C VAL A 71 -0.94 -4.13 -6.39
N VAL A 72 -2.16 -4.65 -6.58
CA VAL A 72 -2.37 -5.89 -7.34
C VAL A 72 -1.85 -5.75 -8.78
N GLY A 73 -2.08 -4.61 -9.43
CA GLY A 73 -1.54 -4.33 -10.76
C GLY A 73 -0.01 -4.23 -10.78
N VAL A 74 0.59 -3.59 -9.77
CA VAL A 74 2.05 -3.53 -9.61
C VAL A 74 2.66 -4.93 -9.47
N ALA A 75 2.01 -5.82 -8.70
CA ALA A 75 2.49 -7.18 -8.52
C ALA A 75 2.37 -8.02 -9.81
N GLU A 76 1.30 -7.84 -10.60
CA GLU A 76 1.19 -8.50 -11.92
C GLU A 76 2.30 -8.06 -12.87
N LEU A 77 2.60 -6.76 -12.95
CA LEU A 77 3.71 -6.25 -13.76
C LEU A 77 5.05 -6.84 -13.29
N ALA A 78 5.29 -6.90 -11.99
CA ALA A 78 6.52 -7.48 -11.45
C ALA A 78 6.65 -8.98 -11.78
N LEU A 79 5.56 -9.74 -11.69
CA LEU A 79 5.54 -11.15 -12.08
C LEU A 79 5.76 -11.34 -13.59
N GLU A 80 5.17 -10.49 -14.42
CA GLU A 80 5.40 -10.50 -15.87
C GLU A 80 6.88 -10.29 -16.18
N LEU A 81 7.49 -9.24 -15.62
CA LEU A 81 8.91 -8.93 -15.78
C LEU A 81 9.79 -10.10 -15.30
N LEU A 82 9.44 -10.71 -14.15
CA LEU A 82 10.13 -11.88 -13.62
C LEU A 82 10.12 -13.02 -14.63
N CYS A 83 8.95 -13.39 -15.18
CA CYS A 83 8.80 -14.45 -16.18
C CYS A 83 9.56 -14.15 -17.48
N GLN A 84 9.49 -12.91 -17.98
CA GLN A 84 10.24 -12.46 -19.16
C GLN A 84 11.77 -12.61 -18.95
N ARG A 85 12.27 -12.22 -17.78
CA ARG A 85 13.70 -12.37 -17.45
C ARG A 85 14.08 -13.83 -17.27
N ALA A 86 13.23 -14.61 -16.61
CA ALA A 86 13.50 -16.01 -16.31
C ALA A 86 13.57 -16.86 -17.59
N THR A 87 12.85 -16.48 -18.64
CA THR A 87 12.80 -17.18 -19.94
C THR A 87 13.85 -16.69 -20.95
N SER A 88 14.41 -15.49 -20.76
CA SER A 88 15.42 -14.90 -21.64
C SER A 88 16.87 -15.13 -21.19
N ARG A 89 17.11 -15.27 -19.87
CA ARG A 89 18.47 -15.44 -19.33
C ARG A 89 18.82 -16.92 -19.13
N ARG A 90 20.08 -17.27 -19.40
CA ARG A 90 20.67 -18.59 -19.11
C ARG A 90 21.84 -18.50 -18.14
N THR A 91 21.91 -19.44 -17.20
CA THR A 91 23.04 -19.69 -16.30
C THR A 91 23.21 -21.19 -16.11
N PHE A 92 24.45 -21.65 -15.99
CA PHE A 92 24.76 -23.08 -15.83
C PHE A 92 24.06 -23.96 -16.89
N GLY A 93 24.06 -23.52 -18.15
CA GLY A 93 23.45 -24.21 -19.29
C GLY A 93 21.91 -24.18 -19.37
N LYS A 94 21.22 -23.73 -18.33
CA LYS A 94 19.74 -23.72 -18.24
C LYS A 94 19.18 -22.31 -18.28
N LYS A 95 17.96 -22.15 -18.81
CA LYS A 95 17.17 -20.93 -18.59
C LYS A 95 16.84 -20.81 -17.10
N LEU A 96 16.68 -19.59 -16.59
CA LEU A 96 16.52 -19.42 -15.14
C LEU A 96 15.29 -20.15 -14.59
N TYR A 97 14.15 -20.16 -15.31
CA TYR A 97 12.95 -20.88 -14.86
C TYR A 97 13.15 -22.40 -14.73
N GLN A 98 14.21 -22.97 -15.32
CA GLN A 98 14.54 -24.39 -15.20
C GLN A 98 15.36 -24.69 -13.94
N HIS A 99 15.79 -23.67 -13.20
CA HIS A 99 16.27 -23.81 -11.82
C HIS A 99 15.05 -23.77 -10.91
N GLU A 100 14.78 -24.88 -10.23
CA GLU A 100 13.52 -25.14 -9.54
C GLU A 100 13.13 -24.04 -8.54
N VAL A 101 14.09 -23.45 -7.83
CA VAL A 101 13.84 -22.33 -6.91
C VAL A 101 13.17 -21.13 -7.62
N VAL A 102 13.58 -20.80 -8.84
CA VAL A 102 12.97 -19.71 -9.64
C VAL A 102 11.56 -20.10 -10.08
N ALA A 103 11.34 -21.38 -10.45
CA ALA A 103 10.02 -21.88 -10.77
C ALA A 103 9.07 -21.81 -9.55
N HIS A 104 9.55 -22.14 -8.36
CA HIS A 104 8.78 -22.00 -7.13
C HIS A 104 8.42 -20.55 -6.85
N TRP A 105 9.34 -19.59 -7.06
CA TRP A 105 9.02 -18.17 -6.89
C TRP A 105 7.92 -17.70 -7.84
N ILE A 106 7.93 -18.15 -9.10
CA ILE A 106 6.84 -17.84 -10.05
C ILE A 106 5.50 -18.36 -9.54
N ALA A 107 5.47 -19.61 -9.07
CA ALA A 107 4.26 -20.23 -8.53
C ALA A 107 3.74 -19.51 -7.27
N GLU A 108 4.62 -19.25 -6.30
CA GLU A 108 4.29 -18.53 -5.07
C GLU A 108 3.79 -17.10 -5.36
N CYS A 109 4.42 -16.39 -6.29
CA CYS A 109 3.96 -15.05 -6.69
C CYS A 109 2.54 -15.11 -7.25
N ARG A 110 2.23 -16.05 -8.14
CA ARG A 110 0.87 -16.22 -8.68
C ARG A 110 -0.14 -16.51 -7.56
N LEU A 111 0.16 -17.42 -6.64
CA LEU A 111 -0.72 -17.75 -5.51
C LEU A 111 -1.01 -16.52 -4.65
N MET A 112 0.03 -15.79 -4.24
CA MET A 112 -0.13 -14.61 -3.39
C MET A 112 -0.94 -13.50 -4.09
N ILE A 113 -0.74 -13.30 -5.39
CA ILE A 113 -1.48 -12.30 -6.18
C ILE A 113 -2.97 -12.66 -6.21
N GLU A 114 -3.35 -13.91 -6.51
CA GLU A 114 -4.75 -14.31 -6.55
C GLU A 114 -5.43 -14.20 -5.18
N GLN A 115 -4.78 -14.70 -4.13
CA GLN A 115 -5.28 -14.59 -2.75
C GLN A 115 -5.55 -13.14 -2.36
N THR A 116 -4.62 -12.25 -2.70
CA THR A 116 -4.72 -10.82 -2.38
C THR A 116 -5.77 -10.12 -3.23
N ARG A 117 -5.89 -10.47 -4.52
CA ARG A 117 -6.93 -9.92 -5.41
C ARG A 117 -8.32 -10.28 -4.90
N LEU A 118 -8.56 -11.53 -4.54
CA LEU A 118 -9.84 -11.97 -4.00
C LEU A 118 -10.15 -11.28 -2.66
N LEU A 119 -9.16 -11.11 -1.78
CA LEU A 119 -9.33 -10.37 -0.54
C LEU A 119 -9.63 -8.88 -0.78
N THR A 120 -9.07 -8.28 -1.84
CA THR A 120 -9.37 -6.91 -2.28
C THR A 120 -10.82 -6.80 -2.75
N LEU A 121 -11.27 -7.71 -3.60
CA LEU A 121 -12.66 -7.74 -4.08
C LEU A 121 -13.65 -7.99 -2.94
N HIS A 122 -13.31 -8.86 -1.98
CA HIS A 122 -14.11 -9.07 -0.78
C HIS A 122 -14.23 -7.80 0.07
N ALA A 123 -13.14 -7.04 0.24
CA ALA A 123 -13.19 -5.76 0.95
C ALA A 123 -14.02 -4.69 0.20
N ALA A 124 -13.92 -4.64 -1.13
CA ALA A 124 -14.73 -3.77 -1.96
C ALA A 124 -16.23 -4.13 -1.88
N HIS A 125 -16.55 -5.42 -2.00
CA HIS A 125 -17.93 -5.90 -1.87
C HIS A 125 -18.53 -5.61 -0.48
N ALA A 126 -17.74 -5.78 0.59
CA ALA A 126 -18.18 -5.40 1.94
C ALA A 126 -18.44 -3.90 2.07
N LEU A 127 -17.67 -3.06 1.37
CA LEU A 127 -17.89 -1.62 1.32
C LEU A 127 -19.21 -1.29 0.60
N ASP A 128 -19.47 -1.93 -0.55
CA ASP A 128 -20.69 -1.72 -1.35
C ASP A 128 -21.95 -2.15 -0.60
N THR A 129 -21.89 -3.27 0.12
CA THR A 129 -23.07 -3.89 0.73
C THR A 129 -23.32 -3.46 2.18
N LEU A 130 -22.28 -3.10 2.94
CA LEU A 130 -22.38 -2.80 4.37
C LEU A 130 -21.98 -1.36 4.72
N GLY A 131 -21.38 -0.64 3.78
CA GLY A 131 -20.83 0.70 4.00
C GLY A 131 -19.49 0.71 4.74
N SER A 132 -18.86 1.88 4.75
CA SER A 132 -17.46 2.05 5.19
C SER A 132 -17.19 1.72 6.66
N ARG A 133 -18.17 1.93 7.54
CA ARG A 133 -18.02 1.63 8.98
C ARG A 133 -17.97 0.12 9.25
N ALA A 134 -18.79 -0.67 8.55
CA ALA A 134 -18.85 -2.11 8.75
C ALA A 134 -17.69 -2.84 8.02
N ALA A 135 -17.25 -2.31 6.87
CA ALA A 135 -16.14 -2.88 6.09
C ALA A 135 -14.73 -2.67 6.71
N ARG A 136 -14.61 -2.04 7.88
CA ARG A 136 -13.32 -1.68 8.49
C ARG A 136 -12.39 -2.87 8.70
N LYS A 137 -12.93 -4.02 9.13
CA LYS A 137 -12.14 -5.23 9.35
C LYS A 137 -11.53 -5.71 8.04
N GLN A 138 -12.33 -5.80 6.98
CA GLN A 138 -11.91 -6.22 5.64
C GLN A 138 -10.87 -5.26 5.04
N ILE A 139 -11.08 -3.95 5.17
CA ILE A 139 -10.13 -2.92 4.71
C ILE A 139 -8.79 -3.05 5.46
N ALA A 140 -8.81 -3.26 6.77
CA ALA A 140 -7.59 -3.47 7.56
C ALA A 140 -6.84 -4.74 7.14
N MET A 141 -7.56 -5.85 6.92
CA MET A 141 -6.98 -7.11 6.46
C MET A 141 -6.27 -6.95 5.11
N ILE A 142 -6.95 -6.37 4.11
CA ILE A 142 -6.33 -6.20 2.79
C ILE A 142 -5.18 -5.20 2.81
N LYS A 143 -5.25 -4.14 3.63
CA LYS A 143 -4.17 -3.15 3.75
C LYS A 143 -2.84 -3.77 4.15
N VAL A 144 -2.86 -4.74 5.07
CA VAL A 144 -1.65 -5.47 5.49
C VAL A 144 -1.22 -6.48 4.41
N ALA A 145 -2.17 -7.30 3.93
CA ALA A 145 -1.88 -8.38 2.99
C ALA A 145 -1.30 -7.85 1.67
N ALA A 146 -1.91 -6.82 1.08
CA ALA A 146 -1.52 -6.31 -0.22
C ALA A 146 -0.11 -5.71 -0.23
N ALA A 147 0.23 -4.90 0.77
CA ALA A 147 1.56 -4.28 0.84
C ALA A 147 2.68 -5.33 1.01
N ARG A 148 2.45 -6.36 1.84
CA ARG A 148 3.41 -7.45 2.06
C ARG A 148 3.57 -8.34 0.83
N MET A 149 2.45 -8.73 0.20
CA MET A 149 2.44 -9.50 -1.04
C MET A 149 3.29 -8.79 -2.11
N ALA A 150 3.01 -7.51 -2.36
CA ALA A 150 3.69 -6.82 -3.44
C ALA A 150 5.17 -6.56 -3.15
N CYS A 151 5.54 -6.27 -1.89
CA CYS A 151 6.95 -6.24 -1.51
C CYS A 151 7.65 -7.57 -1.87
N LYS A 152 7.01 -8.71 -1.57
CA LYS A 152 7.61 -10.02 -1.84
C LYS A 152 7.70 -10.32 -3.33
N VAL A 153 6.64 -10.04 -4.11
CA VAL A 153 6.63 -10.30 -5.56
C VAL A 153 7.68 -9.43 -6.28
N VAL A 154 7.74 -8.14 -5.95
CA VAL A 154 8.72 -7.23 -6.54
C VAL A 154 10.15 -7.63 -6.16
N ASP A 155 10.39 -8.02 -4.90
CA ASP A 155 11.70 -8.50 -4.45
C ASP A 155 12.15 -9.78 -5.18
N CYS A 156 11.24 -10.75 -5.38
CA CYS A 156 11.52 -11.93 -6.21
C CYS A 156 11.90 -11.54 -7.65
N ALA A 157 11.22 -10.55 -8.24
CA ALA A 157 11.55 -10.05 -9.56
C ALA A 157 12.93 -9.38 -9.58
N ILE A 158 13.25 -8.52 -8.60
CA ILE A 158 14.59 -7.93 -8.44
C ILE A 158 15.67 -9.02 -8.42
N GLN A 159 15.46 -10.06 -7.60
CA GLN A 159 16.41 -11.15 -7.46
C GLN A 159 16.65 -11.90 -8.79
N VAL A 160 15.60 -12.13 -9.59
CA VAL A 160 15.70 -12.79 -10.90
C VAL A 160 16.42 -11.91 -11.93
N TYR A 161 16.33 -10.58 -11.82
CA TYR A 161 17.10 -9.65 -12.66
C TYR A 161 18.57 -9.52 -12.22
N GLY A 162 18.91 -9.90 -10.99
CA GLY A 162 20.25 -9.74 -10.43
C GLY A 162 20.59 -8.26 -10.27
N GLY A 163 21.83 -7.86 -10.59
CA GLY A 163 22.27 -6.46 -10.47
C GLY A 163 21.41 -5.45 -11.27
N ALA A 164 20.81 -5.88 -12.38
CA ALA A 164 19.89 -5.03 -13.14
C ALA A 164 18.62 -4.69 -12.35
N GLY A 165 18.16 -5.56 -11.45
CA GLY A 165 16.92 -5.37 -10.69
C GLY A 165 16.95 -4.19 -9.73
N VAL A 166 18.15 -3.74 -9.33
CA VAL A 166 18.36 -2.56 -8.48
C VAL A 166 18.82 -1.33 -9.27
N SER A 167 18.94 -1.45 -10.59
CA SER A 167 19.38 -0.37 -11.47
C SER A 167 18.21 0.49 -11.98
N GLY A 168 18.52 1.57 -12.70
CA GLY A 168 17.53 2.38 -13.42
C GLY A 168 17.07 1.80 -14.76
N ASP A 169 17.65 0.68 -15.22
CA ASP A 169 17.34 0.09 -16.53
C ASP A 169 15.97 -0.61 -16.56
N VAL A 170 15.44 -0.95 -15.39
CA VAL A 170 14.14 -1.61 -15.19
C VAL A 170 13.40 -0.96 -14.04
N PRO A 171 12.05 -0.96 -14.03
CA PRO A 171 11.29 -0.21 -13.03
C PRO A 171 11.28 -0.84 -11.63
N LEU A 172 11.90 -2.00 -11.42
CA LEU A 172 11.72 -2.82 -10.23
C LEU A 172 12.14 -2.13 -8.92
N ALA A 173 13.25 -1.38 -8.91
CA ALA A 173 13.69 -0.63 -7.73
C ALA A 173 12.68 0.46 -7.34
N GLN A 174 12.12 1.18 -8.33
CA GLN A 174 11.09 2.18 -8.10
C GLN A 174 9.78 1.54 -7.62
N LEU A 175 9.38 0.41 -8.22
CA LEU A 175 8.21 -0.35 -7.76
C LEU A 175 8.39 -0.79 -6.31
N TYR A 176 9.56 -1.29 -5.93
CA TYR A 176 9.86 -1.72 -4.56
C TYR A 176 9.80 -0.55 -3.57
N SER A 177 10.42 0.58 -3.92
CA SER A 177 10.35 1.82 -3.15
C SER A 177 8.89 2.20 -2.86
N TYR A 178 8.06 2.27 -3.90
CA TYR A 178 6.63 2.56 -3.79
C TYR A 178 5.91 1.58 -2.86
N VAL A 179 5.97 0.28 -3.13
CA VAL A 179 5.20 -0.71 -2.33
C VAL A 179 5.69 -0.81 -0.89
N ARG A 180 6.98 -0.52 -0.64
CA ARG A 180 7.55 -0.51 0.71
C ARG A 180 6.97 0.63 1.55
N THR A 181 6.71 1.80 0.96
CA THR A 181 6.08 2.92 1.68
C THR A 181 4.66 2.59 2.14
N LEU A 182 3.92 1.77 1.39
CA LEU A 182 2.54 1.39 1.70
C LEU A 182 2.40 0.51 2.95
N ARG A 183 3.51 0.00 3.50
CA ARG A 183 3.52 -0.63 4.83
C ARG A 183 3.53 0.37 5.98
N ILE A 184 3.62 1.68 5.68
CA ILE A 184 3.68 2.79 6.63
C ILE A 184 2.55 3.79 6.33
N ALA A 185 2.44 4.21 5.07
CA ALA A 185 1.42 5.15 4.61
C ALA A 185 0.01 4.62 4.89
N ASP A 186 -0.92 5.53 5.20
CA ASP A 186 -2.29 5.25 5.61
C ASP A 186 -2.45 4.28 6.80
N GLY A 187 -1.43 4.19 7.64
CA GLY A 187 -1.37 3.38 8.84
C GLY A 187 -0.38 2.22 8.70
N PRO A 188 0.60 2.08 9.62
CA PRO A 188 1.53 0.97 9.64
C PRO A 188 0.84 -0.38 9.79
N ASP A 189 1.47 -1.44 9.25
CA ASP A 189 0.96 -2.82 9.33
C ASP A 189 0.53 -3.19 10.75
N GLU A 190 1.33 -2.85 11.76
CA GLU A 190 1.15 -3.25 13.15
C GLU A 190 -0.13 -2.66 13.76
N VAL A 191 -0.47 -1.41 13.39
CA VAL A 191 -1.71 -0.76 13.85
C VAL A 191 -2.94 -1.46 13.27
N HIS A 192 -2.86 -1.88 12.00
CA HIS A 192 -3.92 -2.64 11.36
C HIS A 192 -4.04 -4.04 11.96
N LEU A 193 -2.92 -4.72 12.26
CA LEU A 193 -2.91 -6.02 12.93
C LEU A 193 -3.58 -5.97 14.31
N SER A 194 -3.26 -4.97 15.14
CA SER A 194 -3.94 -4.78 16.43
C SER A 194 -5.44 -4.55 16.26
N SER A 195 -5.84 -3.77 15.24
CA SER A 195 -7.25 -3.53 14.93
C SER A 195 -7.97 -4.82 14.50
N ILE A 196 -7.35 -5.63 13.65
CA ILE A 196 -7.88 -6.93 13.22
C ILE A 196 -8.06 -7.86 14.43
N ALA A 197 -7.05 -7.96 15.29
CA ALA A 197 -7.13 -8.79 16.50
C ALA A 197 -8.29 -8.36 17.41
N HIS A 198 -8.47 -7.06 17.60
CA HIS A 198 -9.58 -6.52 18.38
C HIS A 198 -10.95 -6.88 17.78
N PHE A 199 -11.12 -6.71 16.46
CA PHE A 199 -12.36 -7.10 15.79
C PHE A 199 -12.60 -8.61 15.85
N GLU A 200 -11.56 -9.41 15.66
CA GLU A 200 -11.66 -10.87 15.73
C GLU A 200 -12.13 -11.35 17.10
N LEU A 201 -11.51 -10.87 18.18
CA LEU A 201 -11.93 -11.22 19.55
C LEU A 201 -13.39 -10.86 19.81
N ARG A 202 -13.82 -9.67 19.38
CA ARG A 202 -15.22 -9.23 19.52
C ARG A 202 -16.18 -10.15 18.77
N ASP A 203 -15.84 -10.57 17.55
CA ASP A 203 -16.68 -11.46 16.75
C ASP A 203 -16.75 -12.86 17.37
N GLN A 204 -15.65 -13.37 17.93
CA GLN A 204 -15.61 -14.67 18.60
C GLN A 204 -16.42 -14.68 19.90
N LEU A 205 -16.32 -13.64 20.73
CA LEU A 205 -17.09 -13.54 21.97
C LEU A 205 -18.59 -13.51 21.71
N LYS A 206 -19.04 -12.71 20.71
CA LYS A 206 -20.45 -12.69 20.30
C LYS A 206 -20.98 -14.05 19.86
N LYS A 207 -20.14 -14.85 19.17
CA LYS A 207 -20.52 -16.21 18.74
C LYS A 207 -20.61 -17.17 19.93
N ALA A 208 -19.76 -17.01 20.93
CA ALA A 208 -19.80 -17.83 22.14
C ALA A 208 -21.04 -17.54 22.98
N GLU A 209 -21.42 -16.26 23.12
CA GLU A 209 -22.64 -15.84 23.84
C GLU A 209 -23.94 -16.28 23.13
N ALA A 210 -23.88 -16.52 21.83
CA ALA A 210 -25.03 -16.96 21.02
C ALA A 210 -25.21 -18.49 20.98
N LYS A 211 -24.30 -19.26 21.58
CA LYS A 211 -24.38 -20.73 21.70
C LYS A 211 -24.88 -21.11 23.09
#